data_AF-A0A0F8DEF4-F1
#
_entry.id   AF-A0A0F8DEF4-F1
#
_cell.length_a   1.000
_cell.length_b   1.000
_cell.length_c   1.000
_cell.angle_alpha   90.00
_cell.angle_beta   90.00
_cell.angle_gamma   90.00
#
_symmetry.space_group_name_H-M   'P 1'
#
loop_
_entity.id
_entity.type
_entity.pdbx_description
1 polymer ?
#
loop_
_entity_poly.entity_id
_entity_poly.type
_entity_poly.pdbx_seq_one_letter_code
_entity_poly.pdbx_strand_id
1 'polypeptide(L)'
;MDPSDVTIPKVLSDWSVGKALAVGPVEKPKEERSQHSPIEYFHLLERLKIVKREGWKRHGIMRGESIADHMYRMSMMAMCPPSSLVSQGLDINKSIKMCLIHDIAESVVGDITPADQVPKPEKKRRETETIDYISTRLLHSITGDELKCIWHEHEDGITLESRYVQDLDKLEMLLQMVEYERRADGALDLEDFTYVKSKIQLAEMVTWARDILQDREEFWAGRKKPIRADPITREMHEGYYAQD
;
A
#
# COMPACT_ATOMS: atom_id res chain seq x y z
N MET A 1 21.62 3.03 20.20
CA MET A 1 20.31 2.57 19.71
C MET A 1 19.82 3.64 18.78
N ASP A 2 19.63 3.32 17.50
CA ASP A 2 19.07 4.26 16.52
C ASP A 2 17.54 4.24 16.67
N PRO A 3 16.89 5.36 17.04
CA PRO A 3 15.44 5.40 17.23
C PRO A 3 14.65 5.24 15.93
N SER A 4 15.30 5.30 14.76
CA SER A 4 14.68 5.05 13.46
C SER A 4 14.63 3.57 13.07
N ASP A 5 15.39 2.71 13.77
CA ASP A 5 15.40 1.26 13.56
C ASP A 5 14.29 0.60 14.40
N VAL A 6 13.08 0.58 13.83
CA VAL A 6 11.88 0.08 14.50
C VAL A 6 11.35 -1.16 13.79
N THR A 7 11.03 -2.19 14.57
CA THR A 7 10.26 -3.35 14.10
C THR A 7 8.91 -3.39 14.81
N ILE A 8 7.82 -3.48 14.03
CA ILE A 8 6.47 -3.70 14.56
C ILE A 8 6.06 -5.14 14.26
N PRO A 9 5.90 -6.00 15.29
CA PRO A 9 5.42 -7.36 15.09
C PRO A 9 3.99 -7.38 14.53
N LYS A 10 3.73 -8.29 13.58
CA LYS A 10 2.36 -8.58 13.13
C LYS A 10 1.66 -9.48 14.14
N VAL A 11 0.41 -9.17 14.47
CA VAL A 11 -0.45 -10.04 15.29
C VAL A 11 -1.16 -11.02 14.38
N LEU A 12 -0.73 -12.29 14.33
CA LEU A 12 -1.29 -13.25 13.37
C LEU A 12 -2.50 -14.01 13.92
N SER A 13 -2.49 -14.40 15.20
CA SER A 13 -3.59 -15.13 15.85
C SER A 13 -4.43 -14.22 16.78
N ASP A 14 -5.72 -14.55 16.90
CA ASP A 14 -6.68 -13.85 17.77
C ASP A 14 -6.64 -12.32 17.65
N TRP A 15 -6.52 -11.82 16.43
CA TRP A 15 -6.30 -10.41 16.14
C TRP A 15 -7.48 -9.54 16.59
N SER A 16 -7.16 -8.41 17.21
CA SER A 16 -8.07 -7.29 17.44
C SER A 16 -7.29 -5.98 17.34
N VAL A 17 -7.99 -4.87 17.09
CA VAL A 17 -7.37 -3.53 17.07
C VAL A 17 -6.57 -3.27 18.35
N GLY A 18 -7.12 -3.60 19.51
CA GLY A 18 -6.47 -3.38 20.81
C GLY A 18 -5.17 -4.16 21.00
N LYS A 19 -5.09 -5.40 20.48
CA LYS A 19 -3.85 -6.21 20.52
C LYS A 19 -2.83 -5.69 19.51
N ALA A 20 -3.26 -5.31 18.32
CA ALA A 20 -2.40 -4.76 17.27
C ALA A 20 -1.81 -3.38 17.65
N LEU A 21 -2.56 -2.55 18.38
CA LEU A 21 -2.05 -1.31 18.96
C LEU A 21 -1.15 -1.52 20.18
N ALA A 22 -1.14 -2.73 20.77
CA ALA A 22 -0.27 -3.04 21.91
C ALA A 22 1.16 -3.41 21.52
N VAL A 23 1.42 -3.62 20.22
CA VAL A 23 2.74 -3.98 19.71
C VAL A 23 3.41 -2.80 19.01
N GLY A 24 4.73 -2.70 19.17
CA GLY A 24 5.55 -1.62 18.61
C GLY A 24 5.67 -0.39 19.54
N PRO A 25 6.44 0.63 19.13
CA PRO A 25 6.84 1.73 20.01
C PRO A 25 5.86 2.91 20.05
N VAL A 26 4.86 2.95 19.17
CA VAL A 26 3.89 4.05 19.13
C VAL A 26 2.89 3.88 20.28
N GLU A 27 2.79 4.90 21.14
CA GLU A 27 1.85 4.90 22.27
C GLU A 27 0.41 4.65 21.80
N LYS A 28 -0.36 3.94 22.63
CA LYS A 28 -1.79 3.76 22.39
C LYS A 28 -2.52 5.10 22.54
N PRO A 29 -3.56 5.35 21.73
CA PRO A 29 -4.44 6.48 21.93
C PRO A 29 -4.96 6.61 23.37
N LYS A 30 -4.78 7.79 23.98
CA LYS A 30 -5.25 8.04 25.36
C LYS A 30 -6.76 8.26 25.37
N GLU A 31 -7.49 7.49 26.19
CA GLU A 31 -8.95 7.48 26.19
C GLU A 31 -9.60 8.80 26.63
N GLU A 32 -8.88 9.58 27.46
CA GLU A 32 -9.40 10.78 28.16
C GLU A 32 -9.31 12.08 27.35
N ARG A 33 -8.80 12.07 26.12
CA ARG A 33 -8.69 13.30 25.31
C ARG A 33 -10.03 13.72 24.69
N SER A 34 -10.19 15.03 24.49
CA SER A 34 -11.34 15.64 23.82
C SER A 34 -11.62 14.98 22.47
N GLN A 35 -12.87 14.60 22.23
CA GLN A 35 -13.35 13.97 21.00
C GLN A 35 -13.20 14.87 19.75
N HIS A 36 -12.95 16.17 19.95
CA HIS A 36 -12.73 17.14 18.87
C HIS A 36 -11.26 17.30 18.48
N SER A 37 -10.33 16.56 19.11
CA SER A 37 -8.90 16.66 18.85
C SER A 37 -8.40 15.49 18.00
N PRO A 38 -7.85 15.72 16.79
CA PRO A 38 -7.32 14.64 15.94
C PRO A 38 -5.91 14.18 16.33
N ILE A 39 -5.38 14.59 17.49
CA ILE A 39 -3.99 14.34 17.88
C ILE A 39 -3.66 12.85 17.98
N GLU A 40 -4.59 12.03 18.50
CA GLU A 40 -4.35 10.59 18.59
C GLU A 40 -4.35 9.91 17.22
N TYR A 41 -5.14 10.43 16.27
CA TYR A 41 -5.04 10.03 14.87
C TYR A 41 -3.67 10.40 14.28
N PHE A 42 -3.15 11.61 14.55
CA PHE A 42 -1.84 12.02 14.07
C PHE A 42 -0.69 11.17 14.66
N HIS A 43 -0.80 10.75 15.92
CA HIS A 43 0.14 9.78 16.49
C HIS A 43 0.03 8.41 15.82
N LEU A 44 -1.18 7.95 15.49
CA LEU A 44 -1.37 6.69 14.77
C LEU A 44 -0.70 6.70 13.39
N LEU A 45 -0.78 7.82 12.66
CA LEU A 45 -0.16 7.97 11.33
C LEU A 45 1.35 7.74 11.32
N GLU A 46 2.05 7.93 12.44
CA GLU A 46 3.49 7.64 12.54
C GLU A 46 3.80 6.18 12.19
N ARG A 47 2.88 5.26 12.49
CA ARG A 47 3.05 3.83 12.18
C ARG A 47 3.26 3.59 10.68
N LEU A 48 2.63 4.39 9.81
CA LEU A 48 2.79 4.28 8.36
C LEU A 48 4.18 4.69 7.85
N LYS A 49 4.94 5.49 8.62
CA LYS A 49 6.31 5.91 8.26
C LYS A 49 7.36 4.85 8.61
N ILE A 50 7.06 4.03 9.61
CA ILE A 50 7.99 3.05 10.16
C ILE A 50 7.69 1.62 9.70
N VAL A 51 6.45 1.32 9.31
CA VAL A 51 6.14 0.05 8.63
C VAL A 51 6.67 0.10 7.20
N LYS A 52 7.62 -0.79 6.90
CA LYS A 52 8.21 -0.95 5.56
C LYS A 52 7.40 -1.94 4.74
N ARG A 53 7.28 -1.67 3.44
CA ARG A 53 6.54 -2.53 2.51
C ARG A 53 7.17 -3.93 2.45
N GLU A 54 6.41 -4.94 2.87
CA GLU A 54 6.85 -6.31 3.12
C GLU A 54 7.21 -7.05 1.83
N GLY A 55 6.61 -6.66 0.70
CA GLY A 55 7.00 -7.15 -0.63
C GLY A 55 8.49 -6.97 -0.92
N TRP A 56 9.06 -5.80 -0.58
CA TRP A 56 10.48 -5.50 -0.81
C TRP A 56 11.40 -6.21 0.18
N LYS A 57 10.99 -6.31 1.46
CA LYS A 57 11.76 -7.01 2.50
C LYS A 57 12.03 -8.47 2.14
N ARG A 58 11.07 -9.13 1.49
CA ARG A 58 11.22 -10.51 0.99
C ARG A 58 12.28 -10.67 -0.09
N HIS A 59 12.62 -9.59 -0.77
CA HIS A 59 13.72 -9.53 -1.74
C HIS A 59 15.01 -8.96 -1.13
N GLY A 60 15.13 -8.99 0.21
CA GLY A 60 16.31 -8.52 0.94
C GLY A 60 16.41 -7.00 1.11
N ILE A 61 15.40 -6.23 0.70
CA ILE A 61 15.39 -4.77 0.80
C ILE A 61 14.85 -4.35 2.18
N MET A 62 15.70 -4.45 3.20
CA MET A 62 15.30 -4.18 4.59
C MET A 62 15.05 -2.70 4.89
N ARG A 63 15.75 -1.80 4.19
CA ARG A 63 15.61 -0.34 4.31
C ARG A 63 14.84 0.25 3.14
N GLY A 64 13.81 -0.48 2.70
CA GLY A 64 12.92 -0.06 1.63
C GLY A 64 12.00 1.10 2.04
N GLU A 65 11.11 1.45 1.12
CA GLU A 65 10.08 2.45 1.33
C GLU A 65 9.11 2.01 2.45
N SER A 66 8.54 3.01 3.12
CA SER A 66 7.41 2.84 4.01
C SER A 66 6.08 2.92 3.27
N ILE A 67 5.00 2.52 3.94
CA ILE A 67 3.64 2.68 3.39
C ILE A 67 3.34 4.16 3.12
N ALA A 68 3.81 5.06 3.98
CA ALA A 68 3.66 6.50 3.78
C ALA A 68 4.41 7.01 2.53
N ASP A 69 5.60 6.47 2.23
CA ASP A 69 6.36 6.83 1.02
C ASP A 69 5.59 6.43 -0.25
N HIS A 70 5.06 5.21 -0.26
CA HIS A 70 4.22 4.66 -1.34
C HIS A 70 2.98 5.53 -1.59
N MET A 71 2.17 5.75 -0.54
CA MET A 71 0.94 6.57 -0.66
C MET A 71 1.25 8.01 -1.06
N TYR A 72 2.35 8.59 -0.57
CA TYR A 72 2.78 9.94 -0.99
C TYR A 72 3.05 10.00 -2.49
N ARG A 73 3.84 9.06 -3.02
CA ARG A 73 4.17 9.06 -4.45
C ARG A 73 2.94 8.80 -5.31
N MET A 74 2.05 7.90 -4.88
CA MET A 74 0.75 7.70 -5.54
C MET A 74 -0.07 9.00 -5.60
N SER A 75 -0.19 9.74 -4.51
CA SER A 75 -0.91 11.01 -4.49
C SER A 75 -0.32 12.04 -5.43
N MET A 76 1.02 12.10 -5.55
CA MET A 76 1.69 12.95 -6.54
C MET A 76 1.38 12.50 -7.97
N MET A 77 1.32 11.19 -8.23
CA MET A 77 0.93 10.66 -9.55
C MET A 77 -0.54 10.97 -9.88
N ALA A 78 -1.44 10.92 -8.89
CA ALA A 78 -2.86 11.24 -9.05
C ALA A 78 -3.12 12.69 -9.48
N MET A 79 -2.18 13.60 -9.21
CA MET A 79 -2.23 14.99 -9.68
C MET A 79 -1.97 15.15 -11.18
N CYS A 80 -1.50 14.09 -11.85
CA CYS A 80 -1.14 14.09 -13.26
C CYS A 80 -2.02 13.12 -14.08
N PRO A 81 -3.37 13.20 -14.02
CA PRO A 81 -4.22 12.23 -14.67
C PRO A 81 -4.18 12.34 -16.20
N PRO A 82 -4.45 11.23 -16.92
CA PRO A 82 -4.71 11.30 -18.36
C PRO A 82 -5.90 12.23 -18.66
N SER A 83 -5.77 13.05 -19.70
CA SER A 83 -6.80 14.02 -20.10
C SER A 83 -8.13 13.37 -20.49
N SER A 84 -8.09 12.13 -20.98
CA SER A 84 -9.27 11.32 -21.29
C SER A 84 -10.04 10.90 -20.04
N LEU A 85 -9.38 10.64 -18.91
CA LEU A 85 -10.06 10.35 -17.64
C LEU A 85 -10.68 11.62 -17.04
N VAL A 86 -9.99 12.76 -17.15
CA VAL A 86 -10.54 14.07 -16.76
C VAL A 86 -11.80 14.39 -17.57
N SER A 87 -11.78 14.11 -18.87
CA SER A 87 -12.94 14.29 -19.77
C SER A 87 -14.11 13.37 -19.42
N GLN A 88 -13.86 12.24 -18.76
CA GLN A 88 -14.88 11.32 -18.23
C GLN A 88 -15.41 11.72 -16.85
N GLY A 89 -14.90 12.82 -16.27
CA GLY A 89 -15.35 13.35 -14.99
C GLY A 89 -14.58 12.84 -13.77
N LEU A 90 -13.36 12.31 -13.95
CA LEU A 90 -12.50 11.90 -12.83
C LEU A 90 -12.31 13.06 -11.83
N ASP A 91 -12.69 12.85 -10.57
CA ASP A 91 -12.38 13.78 -9.49
C ASP A 91 -10.93 13.57 -8.98
N ILE A 92 -10.06 14.50 -9.37
CA ILE A 92 -8.64 14.50 -9.00
C ILE A 92 -8.46 14.64 -7.48
N ASN A 93 -9.21 15.54 -6.83
CA ASN A 93 -9.06 15.78 -5.39
C ASN A 93 -9.48 14.56 -4.58
N LYS A 94 -10.57 13.91 -5.00
CA LYS A 94 -11.01 12.65 -4.39
C LYS A 94 -10.01 11.53 -4.63
N SER A 95 -9.44 11.42 -5.84
CA SER A 95 -8.41 10.43 -6.16
C SER A 95 -7.14 10.63 -5.31
N ILE A 96 -6.71 11.87 -5.09
CA ILE A 96 -5.58 12.21 -4.20
C ILE A 96 -5.88 11.78 -2.77
N LYS A 97 -7.06 12.13 -2.24
CA LYS A 97 -7.49 11.71 -0.89
C LYS A 97 -7.52 10.19 -0.76
N MET A 98 -8.05 9.50 -1.77
CA MET A 98 -8.12 8.05 -1.80
C MET A 98 -6.72 7.40 -1.79
N CYS A 99 -5.76 7.93 -2.57
CA CYS A 99 -4.36 7.48 -2.51
C CYS A 99 -3.77 7.59 -1.09
N LEU A 100 -4.05 8.70 -0.37
CA LEU A 100 -3.56 8.93 1.00
C LEU A 100 -4.21 8.03 2.06
N ILE A 101 -5.33 7.38 1.75
CA ILE A 101 -6.18 6.68 2.72
C ILE A 101 -6.23 5.17 2.46
N HIS A 102 -6.03 4.69 1.22
CA HIS A 102 -6.34 3.31 0.86
C HIS A 102 -5.64 2.26 1.75
N ASP A 103 -4.35 2.44 2.04
CA ASP A 103 -3.55 1.57 2.92
C ASP A 103 -3.51 2.05 4.38
N ILE A 104 -4.36 3.00 4.80
CA ILE A 104 -4.32 3.53 6.18
C ILE A 104 -4.59 2.47 7.25
N ALA A 105 -5.35 1.42 6.91
CA ALA A 105 -5.61 0.30 7.80
C ALA A 105 -4.33 -0.46 8.18
N GLU A 106 -3.31 -0.45 7.32
CA GLU A 106 -2.01 -1.07 7.58
C GLU A 106 -1.25 -0.39 8.73
N SER A 107 -1.66 0.83 9.13
CA SER A 107 -1.16 1.47 10.35
C SER A 107 -1.40 0.59 11.59
N VAL A 108 -2.45 -0.23 11.60
CA VAL A 108 -2.77 -1.15 12.71
C VAL A 108 -2.57 -2.59 12.29
N VAL A 109 -3.11 -2.98 11.13
CA VAL A 109 -3.07 -4.36 10.63
C VAL A 109 -1.64 -4.82 10.32
N GLY A 110 -0.78 -3.87 9.91
CA GLY A 110 0.50 -4.13 9.24
C GLY A 110 0.28 -4.49 7.77
N ASP A 111 1.35 -4.42 6.98
CA ASP A 111 1.35 -4.82 5.57
C ASP A 111 1.27 -6.36 5.47
N ILE A 112 0.06 -6.91 5.45
CA ILE A 112 -0.21 -8.36 5.33
C ILE A 112 -0.03 -8.77 3.89
N THR A 113 0.77 -9.82 3.71
CA THR A 113 1.18 -10.31 2.41
C THR A 113 0.89 -11.82 2.31
N PRO A 114 0.77 -12.44 1.10
CA PRO A 114 0.41 -13.85 0.97
C PRO A 114 1.17 -14.85 1.85
N ALA A 115 2.46 -14.63 2.13
CA ALA A 115 3.22 -15.53 3.01
C ALA A 115 2.86 -15.47 4.50
N ASP A 116 2.07 -14.47 4.94
CA ASP A 116 1.53 -14.43 6.30
C ASP A 116 0.35 -15.41 6.49
N GLN A 117 -0.16 -16.01 5.40
CA GLN A 117 -1.23 -17.03 5.42
C GLN A 117 -2.53 -16.59 6.12
N VAL A 118 -2.77 -15.28 6.18
CA VAL A 118 -4.04 -14.71 6.67
C VAL A 118 -5.06 -14.75 5.53
N PRO A 119 -6.20 -15.46 5.65
CA PRO A 119 -7.20 -15.54 4.57
C PRO A 119 -7.75 -14.16 4.18
N LYS A 120 -8.09 -13.96 2.90
CA LYS A 120 -8.66 -12.69 2.40
C LYS A 120 -9.86 -12.17 3.21
N PRO A 121 -10.87 -12.99 3.58
CA PRO A 121 -11.98 -12.51 4.40
C PRO A 121 -11.53 -12.02 5.78
N GLU A 122 -10.52 -12.67 6.37
CA GLU A 122 -9.96 -12.25 7.65
C GLU A 122 -9.14 -10.97 7.51
N LYS A 123 -8.31 -10.82 6.46
CA LYS A 123 -7.62 -9.55 6.16
C LYS A 123 -8.64 -8.42 6.04
N LYS A 124 -9.67 -8.59 5.21
CA LYS A 124 -10.75 -7.59 5.03
C LYS A 124 -11.47 -7.26 6.33
N ARG A 125 -11.74 -8.25 7.18
CA ARG A 125 -12.34 -8.03 8.52
C ARG A 125 -11.45 -7.14 9.39
N ARG A 126 -10.14 -7.42 9.45
CA ARG A 126 -9.17 -6.65 10.25
C ARG A 126 -9.05 -5.21 9.77
N GLU A 127 -9.01 -5.02 8.45
CA GLU A 127 -8.93 -3.70 7.83
C GLU A 127 -10.20 -2.90 8.09
N THR A 128 -11.37 -3.52 7.90
CA THR A 128 -12.67 -2.90 8.19
C THR A 128 -12.77 -2.48 9.67
N GLU A 129 -12.41 -3.37 10.61
CA GLU A 129 -12.42 -3.06 12.05
C GLU A 129 -11.45 -1.91 12.40
N THR A 130 -10.32 -1.83 11.70
CA THR A 130 -9.36 -0.72 11.85
C THR A 130 -9.94 0.60 11.36
N ILE A 131 -10.58 0.61 10.20
CA ILE A 131 -11.21 1.80 9.63
C ILE A 131 -12.38 2.26 10.49
N ASP A 132 -13.17 1.32 11.03
CA ASP A 132 -14.22 1.62 12.01
C ASP A 132 -13.64 2.27 13.26
N TYR A 133 -12.53 1.74 13.79
CA TYR A 133 -11.84 2.35 14.93
C TYR A 133 -11.35 3.77 14.60
N ILE A 134 -10.66 3.98 13.47
CA ILE A 134 -10.15 5.30 13.08
C ILE A 134 -11.30 6.30 12.91
N SER A 135 -12.33 5.92 12.15
CA SER A 135 -13.46 6.80 11.82
C SER A 135 -14.32 7.13 13.05
N THR A 136 -14.65 6.15 13.88
CA THR A 136 -15.60 6.33 14.99
C THR A 136 -14.94 6.71 16.31
N ARG A 137 -13.66 6.40 16.53
CA ARG A 137 -12.97 6.72 17.78
C ARG A 137 -12.03 7.91 17.67
N LEU A 138 -11.28 7.99 16.57
CA LEU A 138 -10.21 9.00 16.42
C LEU A 138 -10.65 10.24 15.64
N LEU A 139 -11.63 10.10 14.74
CA LEU A 139 -12.05 11.16 13.82
C LEU A 139 -13.56 11.47 13.84
N HIS A 140 -14.31 10.91 14.80
CA HIS A 140 -15.78 10.90 14.81
C HIS A 140 -16.42 12.25 14.50
N SER A 141 -16.04 13.30 15.22
CA SER A 141 -16.65 14.62 15.09
C SER A 141 -15.97 15.52 14.06
N ILE A 142 -15.15 14.95 13.14
CA ILE A 142 -14.32 15.72 12.21
C ILE A 142 -14.56 15.25 10.76
N THR A 143 -13.94 14.13 10.37
CA THR A 143 -13.91 13.63 8.98
C THR A 143 -14.00 12.10 8.95
N GLY A 144 -14.35 11.45 10.07
CA GLY A 144 -14.41 9.99 10.17
C GLY A 144 -15.30 9.34 9.10
N ASP A 145 -16.48 9.89 8.87
CA ASP A 145 -17.43 9.37 7.87
C ASP A 145 -16.90 9.52 6.45
N GLU A 146 -16.30 10.67 6.11
CA GLU A 146 -15.71 10.90 4.78
C GLU A 146 -14.56 9.93 4.51
N LEU A 147 -13.64 9.75 5.49
CA LEU A 147 -12.52 8.83 5.39
C LEU A 147 -13.02 7.40 5.17
N LYS A 148 -13.98 6.95 5.97
CA LYS A 148 -14.55 5.60 5.86
C LYS A 148 -15.24 5.38 4.52
N CYS A 149 -16.01 6.36 4.03
CA CYS A 149 -16.66 6.29 2.72
C CYS A 149 -15.63 6.18 1.58
N ILE A 150 -14.57 7.00 1.60
CA ILE A 150 -13.50 6.95 0.58
C ILE A 150 -12.78 5.61 0.61
N TRP A 151 -12.48 5.09 1.80
CA TRP A 151 -11.82 3.79 1.94
C TRP A 151 -12.67 2.64 1.39
N HIS A 152 -13.97 2.58 1.74
CA HIS A 152 -14.86 1.56 1.19
C HIS A 152 -15.02 1.67 -0.32
N GLU A 153 -15.08 2.88 -0.87
CA GLU A 153 -15.15 3.07 -2.32
C GLU A 153 -13.89 2.54 -3.05
N HIS A 154 -12.70 2.71 -2.44
CA HIS A 154 -11.48 2.11 -2.95
C HIS A 154 -11.57 0.57 -2.95
N GLU A 155 -11.99 -0.01 -1.82
CA GLU A 155 -12.13 -1.46 -1.65
C GLU A 155 -13.13 -2.10 -2.61
N ASP A 156 -14.21 -1.40 -2.95
CA ASP A 156 -15.22 -1.89 -3.87
C ASP A 156 -14.70 -1.95 -5.32
N GLY A 157 -13.76 -1.08 -5.71
CA GLY A 157 -13.12 -1.12 -7.03
C GLY A 157 -14.00 -0.72 -8.21
N ILE A 158 -15.14 -0.05 -7.95
CA ILE A 158 -16.18 0.18 -8.97
C ILE A 158 -16.07 1.55 -9.65
N THR A 159 -15.83 2.61 -8.87
CA THR A 159 -15.86 3.99 -9.39
C THR A 159 -14.66 4.29 -10.29
N LEU A 160 -14.75 5.38 -11.06
CA LEU A 160 -13.64 5.80 -11.93
C LEU A 160 -12.41 6.16 -11.09
N GLU A 161 -12.61 6.86 -9.98
CA GLU A 161 -11.57 7.21 -9.02
C GLU A 161 -10.96 5.95 -8.40
N SER A 162 -11.79 5.00 -7.96
CA SER A 162 -11.32 3.75 -7.36
C SER A 162 -10.45 2.94 -8.33
N ARG A 163 -10.92 2.74 -9.58
CA ARG A 163 -10.13 2.05 -10.61
C ARG A 163 -8.86 2.81 -10.96
N TYR A 164 -8.90 4.14 -11.04
CA TYR A 164 -7.73 4.96 -11.29
C TYR A 164 -6.68 4.82 -10.18
N VAL A 165 -7.08 4.88 -8.92
CA VAL A 165 -6.19 4.71 -7.77
C VAL A 165 -5.64 3.28 -7.67
N GLN A 166 -6.46 2.26 -7.94
CA GLN A 166 -5.99 0.88 -8.01
C GLN A 166 -4.96 0.66 -9.12
N ASP A 167 -5.09 1.33 -10.26
CA ASP A 167 -4.08 1.28 -11.32
C ASP A 167 -2.81 2.05 -10.92
N LEU A 168 -2.95 3.20 -10.24
CA LEU A 168 -1.81 3.97 -9.71
C LEU A 168 -0.99 3.17 -8.71
N ASP A 169 -1.62 2.43 -7.79
CA ASP A 169 -0.94 1.55 -6.82
C ASP A 169 0.00 0.56 -7.53
N LYS A 170 -0.51 -0.10 -8.58
CA LYS A 170 0.28 -1.07 -9.38
C LYS A 170 1.39 -0.39 -10.17
N LEU A 171 1.13 0.78 -10.75
CA LEU A 171 2.14 1.55 -11.48
C LEU A 171 3.25 2.05 -10.57
N GLU A 172 2.90 2.51 -9.37
CA GLU A 172 3.85 2.97 -8.36
C GLU A 172 4.78 1.83 -7.95
N MET A 173 4.23 0.63 -7.74
CA MET A 173 5.02 -0.56 -7.45
C MET A 173 5.96 -0.93 -8.61
N LEU A 174 5.50 -0.85 -9.86
CA LEU A 174 6.37 -1.06 -11.04
C LEU A 174 7.50 -0.03 -11.14
N LEU A 175 7.20 1.25 -10.86
CA LEU A 175 8.22 2.29 -10.79
C LEU A 175 9.23 2.00 -9.68
N GLN A 176 8.78 1.63 -8.48
CA GLN A 176 9.67 1.33 -7.37
C GLN A 176 10.60 0.15 -7.66
N MET A 177 10.07 -0.88 -8.31
CA MET A 177 10.83 -2.03 -8.80
C MET A 177 12.00 -1.56 -9.69
N VAL A 178 11.72 -0.78 -10.74
CA VAL A 178 12.74 -0.25 -11.66
C VAL A 178 13.79 0.57 -10.91
N GLU A 179 13.35 1.44 -10.01
CA GLU A 179 14.25 2.28 -9.23
C GLU A 179 15.16 1.48 -8.28
N TYR A 180 14.67 0.40 -7.68
CA TYR A 180 15.50 -0.48 -6.86
C TYR A 180 16.50 -1.29 -7.69
N GLU A 181 16.10 -1.81 -8.85
CA GLU A 181 17.03 -2.49 -9.75
C GLU A 181 18.15 -1.57 -10.25
N ARG A 182 17.79 -0.32 -10.61
CA ARG A 182 18.74 0.73 -11.00
C ARG A 182 19.70 1.07 -9.87
N ARG A 183 19.20 1.29 -8.64
CA ARG A 183 20.04 1.59 -7.47
C ARG A 183 20.94 0.43 -7.05
N ALA A 184 20.51 -0.80 -7.30
CA ALA A 184 21.31 -2.00 -7.09
C ALA A 184 22.30 -2.26 -8.24
N ASP A 185 22.32 -1.43 -9.29
CA ASP A 185 23.12 -1.59 -10.50
C ASP A 185 23.01 -3.00 -11.12
N GLY A 186 21.79 -3.56 -11.10
CA GLY A 186 21.51 -4.89 -11.65
C GLY A 186 21.99 -6.05 -10.77
N ALA A 187 22.41 -5.82 -9.53
CA ALA A 187 22.70 -6.87 -8.55
C ALA A 187 21.43 -7.56 -8.02
N LEU A 188 20.25 -6.99 -8.29
CA LEU A 188 18.95 -7.49 -7.85
C LEU A 188 17.99 -7.54 -9.05
N ASP A 189 17.33 -8.68 -9.25
CA ASP A 189 16.27 -8.88 -10.26
C ASP A 189 14.92 -9.04 -9.54
N LEU A 190 14.02 -8.10 -9.79
CA LEU A 190 12.69 -7.99 -9.19
C LEU A 190 11.58 -8.30 -10.20
N GLU A 191 11.88 -9.09 -11.25
CA GLU A 191 10.93 -9.46 -12.30
C GLU A 191 9.61 -10.03 -11.78
N ASP A 192 9.61 -10.65 -10.60
CA ASP A 192 8.42 -11.19 -9.94
C ASP A 192 7.31 -10.16 -9.79
N PHE A 193 7.61 -8.86 -9.68
CA PHE A 193 6.60 -7.80 -9.56
C PHE A 193 5.93 -7.44 -10.89
N THR A 194 6.48 -7.84 -12.04
CA THR A 194 5.94 -7.47 -13.36
C THR A 194 4.54 -8.03 -13.62
N TYR A 195 4.11 -9.05 -12.88
CA TYR A 195 2.78 -9.66 -13.03
C TYR A 195 1.63 -8.67 -12.82
N VAL A 196 1.81 -7.61 -12.01
CA VAL A 196 0.73 -6.64 -11.74
C VAL A 196 0.29 -5.87 -12.96
N LYS A 197 1.11 -5.83 -14.02
CA LYS A 197 0.68 -5.30 -15.32
C LYS A 197 -0.59 -5.98 -15.82
N SER A 198 -0.79 -7.27 -15.54
CA SER A 198 -2.00 -8.02 -15.92
C SER A 198 -3.26 -7.61 -15.14
N LYS A 199 -3.09 -6.83 -14.06
CA LYS A 199 -4.15 -6.38 -13.17
C LYS A 199 -4.52 -4.90 -13.37
N ILE A 200 -3.83 -4.21 -14.26
CA ILE A 200 -4.12 -2.82 -14.62
C ILE A 200 -5.29 -2.78 -15.59
N GLN A 201 -6.28 -1.92 -15.32
CA GLN A 201 -7.60 -1.97 -15.96
C GLN A 201 -7.79 -0.90 -17.03
N LEU A 202 -7.40 0.34 -16.75
CA LEU A 202 -7.64 1.49 -17.61
C LEU A 202 -6.61 1.52 -18.75
N ALA A 203 -7.09 1.79 -19.97
CA ALA A 203 -6.27 1.70 -21.18
C ALA A 203 -5.06 2.67 -21.17
N GLU A 204 -5.27 3.86 -20.61
CA GLU A 204 -4.24 4.88 -20.41
C GLU A 204 -3.15 4.36 -19.46
N MET A 205 -3.56 3.73 -18.37
CA MET A 205 -2.67 3.21 -17.35
C MET A 205 -1.90 1.97 -17.83
N VAL A 206 -2.53 1.13 -18.66
CA VAL A 206 -1.86 0.03 -19.38
C VAL A 206 -0.74 0.56 -20.28
N THR A 207 -0.93 1.75 -20.87
CA THR A 207 0.11 2.39 -21.69
C THR A 207 1.28 2.85 -20.80
N TRP A 208 1.02 3.50 -19.67
CA TRP A 208 2.09 3.87 -18.74
C TRP A 208 2.84 2.66 -18.19
N ALA A 209 2.14 1.57 -17.89
CA ALA A 209 2.77 0.31 -17.47
C ALA A 209 3.70 -0.26 -18.55
N ARG A 210 3.33 -0.12 -19.83
CA ARG A 210 4.18 -0.52 -20.96
C ARG A 210 5.46 0.31 -20.97
N ASP A 211 5.36 1.62 -20.82
CA ASP A 211 6.51 2.53 -20.85
C ASP A 211 7.47 2.25 -19.68
N ILE A 212 6.94 2.00 -18.47
CA ILE A 212 7.77 1.62 -17.31
C ILE A 212 8.51 0.29 -17.53
N LEU A 213 7.86 -0.70 -18.16
CA LEU A 213 8.52 -1.96 -18.46
C LEU A 213 9.51 -1.85 -19.62
N GLN A 214 9.28 -0.95 -20.58
CA GLN A 214 10.25 -0.62 -21.62
C GLN A 214 11.53 -0.04 -21.00
N ASP A 215 11.37 0.91 -20.08
CA ASP A 215 12.46 1.48 -19.26
C ASP A 215 13.28 0.40 -18.53
N ARG A 216 12.60 -0.63 -18.02
CA ARG A 216 13.22 -1.79 -17.39
C ARG A 216 13.97 -2.66 -18.40
N GLU A 217 13.35 -2.97 -19.54
CA GLU A 217 13.96 -3.77 -20.60
C GLU A 217 15.25 -3.12 -21.11
N GLU A 218 15.23 -1.80 -21.31
CA GLU A 218 16.42 -1.02 -21.70
C GLU A 218 17.51 -1.05 -20.62
N PHE A 219 17.13 -0.94 -19.35
CA PHE A 219 18.09 -1.07 -18.24
C PHE A 219 18.80 -2.43 -18.25
N TRP A 220 18.06 -3.52 -18.48
CA TRP A 220 18.61 -4.89 -18.51
C TRP A 220 19.26 -5.28 -19.85
N ALA A 221 19.09 -4.49 -20.91
CA ALA A 221 19.64 -4.80 -22.22
C ALA A 221 21.17 -4.97 -22.17
N GLY A 222 21.66 -6.13 -22.59
CA GLY A 222 23.09 -6.47 -22.56
C GLY A 222 23.65 -6.79 -21.17
N ARG A 223 22.83 -6.74 -20.10
CA ARG A 223 23.23 -7.13 -18.74
C ARG A 223 22.88 -8.60 -18.48
N LYS A 224 23.71 -9.27 -17.67
CA LYS A 224 23.38 -10.61 -17.16
C LYS A 224 22.54 -10.47 -15.89
N LYS A 225 21.31 -10.98 -15.91
CA LYS A 225 20.44 -11.01 -14.72
C LYS A 225 21.03 -11.93 -13.63
N PRO A 226 21.00 -11.52 -12.35
CA PRO A 226 21.37 -12.39 -11.24
C PRO A 226 20.38 -13.55 -11.10
N ILE A 227 20.77 -14.59 -10.37
CA ILE A 227 19.86 -15.67 -10.01
C ILE A 227 18.88 -15.10 -8.96
N ARG A 228 17.58 -15.17 -9.24
CA ARG A 228 16.54 -14.80 -8.27
C ARG A 228 16.53 -15.75 -7.08
N ALA A 229 16.28 -15.21 -5.88
CA ALA A 229 15.99 -16.03 -4.71
C ALA A 229 14.67 -16.80 -4.92
N ASP A 230 14.52 -17.94 -4.24
CA ASP A 230 13.58 -19.05 -4.54
C ASP A 230 12.13 -18.61 -4.87
N PRO A 231 11.47 -19.15 -5.92
CA PRO A 231 10.18 -18.68 -6.47
C PRO A 231 8.93 -18.99 -5.63
N ILE A 232 9.10 -19.41 -4.37
CA ILE A 232 7.99 -19.70 -3.44
C ILE A 232 7.03 -18.49 -3.35
N THR A 233 7.53 -17.29 -3.62
CA THR A 233 6.77 -16.03 -3.72
C THR A 233 5.67 -16.06 -4.78
N ARG A 234 5.94 -16.52 -6.01
CA ARG A 234 5.00 -16.40 -7.13
C ARG A 234 3.83 -17.38 -7.01
N GLU A 235 4.09 -18.65 -6.75
CA GLU A 235 3.03 -19.66 -6.61
C GLU A 235 2.13 -19.37 -5.40
N MET A 236 2.71 -18.96 -4.26
CA MET A 236 1.93 -18.52 -3.10
C MET A 236 1.10 -17.29 -3.40
N HIS A 237 1.65 -16.34 -4.15
CA HIS A 237 0.95 -15.13 -4.55
C HIS A 237 -0.21 -15.46 -5.50
N GLU A 238 0.03 -16.21 -6.58
CA GLU A 238 -1.01 -16.64 -7.51
C GLU A 238 -2.10 -17.46 -6.80
N GLY A 239 -1.73 -18.40 -5.93
CA GLY A 239 -2.68 -19.21 -5.17
C GLY A 239 -3.50 -18.42 -4.15
N TYR A 240 -2.93 -17.39 -3.52
CA TYR A 240 -3.66 -16.50 -2.62
C TYR A 240 -4.65 -15.62 -3.38
N TYR A 241 -4.22 -15.03 -4.49
CA TYR A 241 -5.07 -14.13 -5.27
C TYR A 241 -6.06 -14.85 -6.21
N ALA A 242 -5.92 -16.17 -6.43
CA ALA A 242 -6.89 -16.99 -7.15
C ALA A 242 -8.14 -17.38 -6.33
N GLN A 243 -8.18 -17.04 -5.03
CA GLN A 243 -9.30 -17.35 -4.13
C GLN A 243 -10.47 -16.35 -4.21
N ASP A 244 -10.53 -15.52 -5.25
CA ASP A 244 -11.65 -14.60 -5.52
C ASP A 244 -12.75 -15.28 -6.35
#